data_AF-A0A7C4ISE2-F1
#
_entry.id   AF-A0A7C4ISE2-F1
#
_cell.length_a   1.000
_cell.length_b   1.000
_cell.length_c   1.000
_cell.angle_alpha   90.00
_cell.angle_beta   90.00
_cell.angle_gamma   90.00
#
_symmetry.space_group_name_H-M   'P 1'
#
loop_
_entity.id
_entity.type
_entity.pdbx_description
1 polymer ?
#
loop_
_entity_poly.entity_id
_entity_poly.type
_entity_poly.pdbx_seq_one_letter_code
_entity_poly.pdbx_strand_id
1 'polypeptide(L)'
;MTMETVDAIRHTAPADQPQSVHQLTGRLFDAYRVEGGTVRLAGCTLDDRLFLRCDYNTASPPRSLFLDDRLQPVRPELVAELGMDQLVVLASPPKQCRDDLNRIRAALRERAASGEPASGGLPVITAVWVKFADGRLRFAIGEQTADLVFSGWARSLKPPRWICPVSGRATYHLAATDDGRIVAAESLARCEVTGRIVTVAELTTCAATGKNVLPELTAVCPVSEQRVLAESLVACSSCNQAVAPFVLIDGRCTACRSLAAVGPDDPRMARILSEHPEWERWSHWRLSETAAVYILTCARWLRCLLLVVDRQTLELKHLAVGNRFFGDWEPLPADQWPLVISE
;
A
#
# COMPACT_ATOMS: atom_id res chain seq x y z
N MET A 1 43.91 -43.56 32.56
CA MET A 1 42.70 -43.82 31.75
C MET A 1 43.03 -43.41 30.33
N THR A 2 43.10 -44.38 29.43
CA THR A 2 43.68 -44.28 28.08
C THR A 2 42.83 -43.43 27.14
N MET A 3 43.51 -42.72 26.24
CA MET A 3 43.02 -41.73 25.26
C MET A 3 41.99 -42.23 24.22
N GLU A 4 41.48 -43.46 24.33
CA GLU A 4 40.74 -44.14 23.25
C GLU A 4 39.21 -44.13 23.39
N THR A 5 38.63 -43.64 24.49
CA THR A 5 37.15 -43.71 24.69
C THR A 5 36.36 -42.49 24.21
N VAL A 6 37.00 -41.48 23.59
CA VAL A 6 36.34 -40.24 23.14
C VAL A 6 35.85 -40.32 21.68
N ASP A 7 36.01 -41.47 21.01
CA ASP A 7 36.18 -41.48 19.55
C ASP A 7 34.92 -41.71 18.69
N ALA A 8 33.72 -41.64 19.26
CA ALA A 8 32.48 -41.60 18.47
C ALA A 8 31.51 -40.57 19.05
N ILE A 9 31.55 -39.34 18.52
CA ILE A 9 30.50 -38.35 18.84
C ILE A 9 29.18 -38.94 18.34
N ARG A 10 28.20 -39.07 19.24
CA ARG A 10 26.86 -39.50 18.87
C ARG A 10 26.20 -38.39 18.08
N HIS A 11 25.60 -38.73 16.94
CA HIS A 11 24.85 -37.81 16.11
C HIS A 11 23.36 -37.98 16.35
N THR A 12 22.67 -36.89 16.63
CA THR A 12 21.24 -36.86 16.90
C THR A 12 20.55 -35.70 16.20
N ALA A 13 19.22 -35.74 16.19
CA ALA A 13 18.34 -34.76 15.59
C ALA A 13 17.06 -34.64 16.43
N PRO A 14 16.38 -33.49 16.48
CA PRO A 14 15.03 -33.41 17.03
C PRO A 14 14.09 -34.41 16.32
N ALA A 15 13.30 -35.14 17.11
CA ALA A 15 12.48 -36.25 16.62
C ALA A 15 11.42 -35.85 15.58
N ASP A 16 10.86 -34.65 15.73
CA ASP A 16 9.73 -34.12 14.96
C ASP A 16 10.15 -33.06 13.93
N GLN A 17 11.44 -32.84 13.70
CA GLN A 17 11.87 -31.87 12.70
C GLN A 17 11.56 -32.32 11.27
N PRO A 18 11.21 -31.39 10.36
CA PRO A 18 11.03 -31.70 8.95
C PRO A 18 12.29 -32.31 8.33
N GLN A 19 12.10 -33.40 7.58
CA GLN A 19 13.18 -34.12 6.90
C GLN A 19 13.37 -33.69 5.44
N SER A 20 12.38 -32.99 4.86
CA SER A 20 12.43 -32.49 3.49
C SER A 20 11.67 -31.18 3.34
N VAL A 21 12.01 -30.43 2.28
CA VAL A 21 11.33 -29.18 1.90
C VAL A 21 9.83 -29.40 1.68
N HIS A 22 9.41 -30.55 1.16
CA HIS A 22 8.00 -30.87 0.94
C HIS A 22 7.19 -30.92 2.26
N GLN A 23 7.82 -31.30 3.37
CA GLN A 23 7.14 -31.27 4.67
C GLN A 23 6.92 -29.85 5.21
N LEU A 24 7.60 -28.85 4.65
CA LEU A 24 7.37 -27.43 4.97
C LEU A 24 6.21 -26.83 4.16
N THR A 25 5.94 -27.34 2.96
CA THR A 25 5.04 -26.68 2.02
C THR A 25 3.62 -26.57 2.53
N GLY A 26 3.06 -27.61 3.17
CA GLY A 26 1.69 -27.54 3.71
C GLY A 26 1.54 -26.39 4.70
N ARG A 27 2.39 -26.38 5.74
CA ARG A 27 2.39 -25.32 6.76
C ARG A 27 2.60 -23.92 6.21
N LEU A 28 3.45 -23.77 5.19
CA LEU A 28 3.70 -22.47 4.58
C LEU A 28 2.55 -22.04 3.69
N PHE A 29 2.02 -22.93 2.86
CA PHE A 29 1.02 -22.59 1.84
C PHE A 29 -0.36 -22.38 2.45
N ASP A 30 -0.75 -23.23 3.41
CA ASP A 30 -2.08 -23.22 4.03
C ASP A 30 -2.38 -21.90 4.77
N ALA A 31 -1.35 -21.13 5.10
CA ALA A 31 -1.51 -19.81 5.69
C ALA A 31 -2.00 -18.76 4.69
N TYR A 32 -1.81 -18.94 3.39
CA TYR A 32 -2.15 -17.94 2.38
C TYR A 32 -3.42 -18.29 1.63
N ARG A 33 -4.25 -17.27 1.40
CA ARG A 33 -5.34 -17.30 0.44
C ARG A 33 -4.94 -16.46 -0.77
N VAL A 34 -5.00 -17.04 -1.97
CA VAL A 34 -4.65 -16.34 -3.22
C VAL A 34 -5.87 -16.40 -4.15
N GLU A 35 -6.56 -15.29 -4.34
CA GLU A 35 -7.77 -15.25 -5.18
C GLU A 35 -7.40 -15.38 -6.65
N GLY A 36 -7.98 -16.37 -7.33
CA GLY A 36 -7.69 -16.64 -8.74
C GLY A 36 -6.24 -17.07 -9.02
N GLY A 37 -5.53 -17.56 -8.00
CA GLY A 37 -4.10 -17.83 -8.12
C GLY A 37 -3.59 -18.97 -7.25
N THR A 38 -2.27 -19.12 -7.21
CA THR A 38 -1.58 -20.18 -6.46
C THR A 38 -0.37 -19.65 -5.71
N VAL A 39 0.04 -20.38 -4.68
CA VAL A 39 1.32 -20.21 -3.99
C VAL A 39 2.18 -21.46 -4.21
N ARG A 40 3.48 -21.25 -4.47
CA ARG A 40 4.46 -22.32 -4.65
C ARG A 40 5.81 -21.93 -4.07
N LEU A 41 6.69 -22.91 -3.88
CA LEU A 41 8.11 -22.64 -3.61
C LEU A 41 8.82 -22.30 -4.93
N ALA A 42 9.62 -21.23 -4.91
CA ALA A 42 10.50 -20.81 -6.00
C ALA A 42 11.98 -20.96 -5.62
N GLY A 43 12.28 -22.03 -4.89
CA GLY A 43 13.60 -22.32 -4.31
C GLY A 43 13.54 -22.38 -2.78
N CYS A 44 14.12 -23.43 -2.20
CA CYS A 44 14.29 -23.58 -0.76
C CYS A 44 15.43 -24.56 -0.46
N THR A 45 16.30 -24.19 0.47
CA THR A 45 17.31 -25.08 1.04
C THR A 45 16.87 -25.52 2.44
N LEU A 46 17.36 -26.68 2.85
CA LEU A 46 17.11 -27.24 4.17
C LEU A 46 18.44 -27.72 4.74
N ASP A 47 19.14 -26.81 5.40
CA ASP A 47 20.52 -26.98 5.81
C ASP A 47 20.59 -27.55 7.23
N ASP A 48 21.53 -28.46 7.46
CA ASP A 48 21.83 -28.97 8.80
C ASP A 48 22.72 -27.97 9.55
N ARG A 49 22.26 -27.47 10.70
CA ARG A 49 23.08 -26.64 11.59
C ARG A 49 23.41 -27.40 12.87
N LEU A 50 24.66 -27.29 13.29
CA LEU A 50 25.20 -28.03 14.42
C LEU A 50 24.96 -27.31 15.74
N PHE A 51 24.43 -28.06 16.69
CA PHE A 51 24.46 -27.76 18.11
C PHE A 51 25.15 -28.90 18.86
N LEU A 52 25.62 -28.64 20.07
CA LEU A 52 26.22 -29.63 20.94
C LEU A 52 25.40 -29.76 22.21
N ARG A 53 25.15 -30.99 22.65
CA ARG A 53 24.68 -31.27 24.00
C ARG A 53 25.84 -31.80 24.82
N CYS A 54 26.15 -31.12 25.92
CA CYS A 54 27.15 -31.50 26.89
C CYS A 54 26.46 -32.00 28.15
N ASP A 55 26.56 -33.30 28.42
CA ASP A 55 25.96 -33.94 29.59
C ASP A 55 27.02 -34.10 30.70
N TYR A 56 26.83 -33.42 31.83
CA TYR A 56 27.72 -33.46 33.00
C TYR A 56 27.16 -34.44 34.04
N ASN A 57 27.55 -35.72 33.93
CA ASN A 57 27.04 -36.81 34.77
C ASN A 57 27.49 -36.76 36.24
N THR A 58 28.50 -35.94 36.55
CA THR A 58 29.05 -35.76 37.90
C THR A 58 28.42 -34.61 38.67
N ALA A 59 27.55 -33.82 38.02
CA ALA A 59 26.77 -32.79 38.70
C ALA A 59 25.58 -33.45 39.43
N SER A 60 25.24 -32.96 40.63
CA SER A 60 24.01 -33.32 41.33
C SER A 60 23.13 -32.07 41.47
N PRO A 61 21.98 -31.97 40.77
CA PRO A 61 21.46 -32.93 39.78
C PRO A 61 22.27 -32.93 38.47
N PRO A 62 22.18 -34.00 37.66
CA PRO A 62 22.79 -34.03 36.32
C PRO A 62 22.33 -32.82 35.51
N ARG A 63 23.28 -32.18 34.83
CA ARG A 63 23.00 -30.99 34.01
C ARG A 63 23.42 -31.22 32.57
N SER A 64 22.49 -30.94 31.67
CA SER A 64 22.75 -30.86 30.23
C SER A 64 22.85 -29.39 29.83
N LEU A 65 23.92 -29.05 29.11
CA LEU A 65 24.10 -27.73 28.51
C LEU A 65 24.09 -27.86 26.99
N PHE A 66 23.31 -27.01 26.33
CA PHE A 66 23.34 -26.89 24.87
C PHE A 66 24.26 -25.76 24.46
N LEU A 67 25.11 -26.01 23.47
CA LEU A 67 26.01 -25.04 22.86
C LEU A 67 25.73 -24.91 21.35
N ASP A 68 25.91 -23.72 20.79
CA ASP A 68 25.91 -23.52 19.35
C ASP A 68 27.26 -23.91 18.69
N ASP A 69 27.37 -23.72 17.38
CA ASP A 69 28.58 -23.98 16.58
C ASP A 69 29.79 -23.11 16.97
N ARG A 70 29.56 -22.06 17.76
CA ARG A 70 30.57 -21.16 18.34
C ARG A 70 30.83 -21.43 19.82
N LEU A 71 30.34 -22.56 20.33
CA LEU A 71 30.46 -23.00 21.72
C LEU A 71 29.84 -22.03 22.74
N GLN A 72 28.85 -21.26 22.33
CA GLN A 72 28.09 -20.37 23.21
C GLN A 72 26.85 -21.08 23.76
N PRO A 73 26.48 -20.86 25.03
CA PRO A 73 25.26 -21.40 25.61
C PRO A 73 24.01 -21.02 24.81
N VAL A 74 23.21 -22.02 24.47
CA VAL A 74 21.90 -21.83 23.84
C VAL A 74 20.86 -21.53 24.91
N ARG A 75 20.03 -20.52 24.68
CA ARG A 75 18.96 -20.16 25.61
C ARG A 75 17.92 -21.29 25.74
N PRO A 76 17.40 -21.60 26.94
CA PRO A 76 16.43 -22.67 27.15
C PRO A 76 15.18 -22.57 26.26
N GLU A 77 14.71 -21.35 25.98
CA GLU A 77 13.54 -21.14 25.12
C GLU A 77 13.78 -21.63 23.69
N LEU A 78 15.00 -21.40 23.17
CA LEU A 78 15.39 -21.87 21.84
C LEU A 78 15.59 -23.39 21.84
N VAL A 79 16.09 -23.99 22.94
CA VAL A 79 16.19 -25.45 23.08
C VAL A 79 14.81 -26.11 22.93
N ALA A 80 13.81 -25.59 23.65
CA ALA A 80 12.44 -26.06 23.57
C ALA A 80 11.80 -25.81 22.20
N GLU A 81 12.02 -24.62 21.61
CA GLU A 81 11.52 -24.27 20.27
C GLU A 81 12.06 -25.22 19.19
N LEU A 82 13.33 -25.60 19.28
CA LEU A 82 13.99 -26.49 18.34
C LEU A 82 13.73 -27.98 18.63
N GLY A 83 13.04 -28.32 19.72
CA GLY A 83 12.75 -29.71 20.09
C GLY A 83 13.98 -30.49 20.53
N MET A 84 15.01 -29.79 21.03
CA MET A 84 16.29 -30.43 21.38
C MET A 84 16.23 -31.26 22.68
N ASP A 85 15.11 -31.23 23.39
CA ASP A 85 14.83 -32.11 24.53
C ASP A 85 14.44 -33.53 24.11
N GLN A 86 13.97 -33.72 22.87
CA GLN A 86 13.53 -35.00 22.32
C GLN A 86 14.34 -35.37 21.09
N LEU A 87 15.44 -36.08 21.31
CA LEU A 87 16.42 -36.39 20.29
C LEU A 87 16.34 -37.86 19.84
N VAL A 88 16.42 -38.08 18.53
CA VAL A 88 16.61 -39.39 17.92
C VAL A 88 18.04 -39.53 17.40
N VAL A 89 18.58 -40.75 17.45
CA VAL A 89 19.92 -41.05 16.94
C VAL A 89 19.87 -41.14 15.41
N LEU A 90 20.81 -40.47 14.76
CA LEU A 90 20.96 -40.53 13.30
C LEU A 90 21.81 -41.74 12.91
N ALA A 91 21.35 -42.49 11.90
CA ALA A 91 22.11 -43.62 11.34
C ALA A 91 23.39 -43.18 10.63
N SER A 92 23.43 -41.94 10.14
CA SER A 92 24.61 -41.34 9.51
C SER A 92 24.61 -39.83 9.72
N PRO A 93 25.79 -39.21 9.91
CA PRO A 93 25.89 -37.77 10.09
C PRO A 93 25.66 -37.01 8.77
N PRO A 94 25.26 -35.72 8.83
CA PRO A 94 25.17 -34.88 7.63
C PRO A 94 26.49 -34.78 6.87
N LYS A 95 26.44 -34.70 5.53
CA LYS A 95 27.63 -34.79 4.67
C LYS A 95 28.70 -33.73 4.93
N GLN A 96 28.31 -32.55 5.41
CA GLN A 96 29.19 -31.38 5.60
C GLN A 96 29.71 -31.24 7.06
N CYS A 97 29.69 -32.30 7.87
CA CYS A 97 29.92 -32.18 9.32
C CYS A 97 31.38 -32.32 9.78
N ARG A 98 32.31 -32.82 8.94
CA ARG A 98 33.62 -33.30 9.42
C ARG A 98 34.50 -32.16 9.94
N ASP A 99 34.55 -31.05 9.21
CA ASP A 99 35.43 -29.93 9.55
C ASP A 99 34.92 -29.15 10.77
N ASP A 100 33.60 -28.97 10.88
CA ASP A 100 32.97 -28.32 12.04
C ASP A 100 33.21 -29.10 13.32
N LEU A 101 33.07 -30.43 13.28
CA LEU A 101 33.34 -31.29 14.44
C LEU A 101 34.82 -31.28 14.83
N ASN A 102 35.74 -31.25 13.87
CA ASN A 102 37.17 -31.17 14.16
C ASN A 102 37.53 -29.85 14.84
N ARG A 103 36.97 -28.73 14.37
CA ARG A 103 37.15 -27.41 15.00
C ARG A 103 36.61 -27.40 16.43
N ILE A 104 35.39 -27.90 16.63
CA ILE A 104 34.76 -28.00 17.95
C ILE A 104 35.57 -28.88 18.90
N ARG A 105 36.09 -30.02 18.41
CA ARG A 105 36.97 -30.89 19.19
C ARG A 105 38.24 -30.18 19.65
N ALA A 106 38.88 -29.40 18.77
CA ALA A 106 40.07 -28.64 19.11
C ALA A 106 39.75 -27.59 20.20
N ALA A 107 38.69 -26.81 20.01
CA ALA A 107 38.30 -25.77 20.96
C ALA A 107 37.84 -26.32 22.33
N LEU A 108 37.18 -27.47 22.38
CA LEU A 108 36.84 -28.13 23.64
C LEU A 108 38.08 -28.67 24.37
N ARG A 109 39.07 -29.18 23.63
CA ARG A 109 40.37 -29.59 24.22
C ARG A 109 41.13 -28.40 24.78
N GLU A 110 41.17 -27.28 24.06
CA GLU A 110 41.81 -26.04 24.53
C GLU A 110 41.14 -25.50 25.79
N ARG A 111 39.79 -25.45 25.84
CA ARG A 111 39.05 -25.04 27.05
C ARG A 111 39.28 -25.96 28.24
N ALA A 112 39.41 -27.26 28.01
CA ALA A 112 39.76 -28.23 29.05
C ALA A 112 41.21 -28.06 29.55
N ALA A 113 42.11 -27.55 28.71
CA ALA A 113 43.50 -27.29 29.06
C ALA A 113 43.71 -25.92 29.74
N SER A 114 42.85 -24.93 29.50
CA SER A 114 43.04 -23.53 29.92
C SER A 114 42.31 -23.11 31.21
N GLY A 115 41.57 -23.98 31.90
CA GLY A 115 40.83 -23.63 33.12
C GLY A 115 40.54 -24.83 34.03
N GLU A 116 40.54 -24.58 35.34
CA GLU A 116 40.50 -25.56 36.45
C GLU A 116 39.48 -26.69 36.27
N PRO A 117 39.78 -27.92 36.73
CA PRO A 117 38.82 -28.99 36.75
C PRO A 117 37.72 -28.61 37.77
N ALA A 118 36.64 -27.97 37.30
CA ALA A 118 35.37 -28.06 38.00
C ALA A 118 35.18 -29.55 38.30
N SER A 119 35.03 -29.92 39.57
CA SER A 119 35.23 -31.25 40.17
C SER A 119 34.34 -32.38 39.64
N GLY A 120 34.23 -32.51 38.33
CA GLY A 120 33.33 -33.36 37.58
C GLY A 120 33.96 -33.61 36.21
N GLY A 121 34.02 -34.87 35.81
CA GLY A 121 34.78 -35.31 34.64
C GLY A 121 34.37 -34.65 33.33
N LEU A 122 35.09 -34.99 32.26
CA LEU A 122 34.79 -34.52 30.91
C LEU A 122 33.32 -34.80 30.55
N PRO A 123 32.57 -33.81 30.03
CA PRO A 123 31.17 -34.01 29.65
C PRO A 123 31.08 -34.99 28.48
N VAL A 124 29.98 -35.75 28.44
CA VAL A 124 29.62 -36.53 27.25
C VAL A 124 29.07 -35.56 26.20
N ILE A 125 29.67 -35.55 25.02
CA ILE A 125 29.30 -34.64 23.93
C ILE A 125 28.47 -35.39 22.89
N THR A 126 27.30 -34.85 22.58
CA THR A 126 26.42 -35.30 21.49
C THR A 126 26.26 -34.18 20.47
N ALA A 127 26.44 -34.49 19.18
CA ALA A 127 26.15 -33.56 18.08
C ALA A 127 24.66 -33.59 17.74
N VAL A 128 24.00 -32.45 17.82
CA VAL A 128 22.57 -32.27 17.55
C VAL A 128 22.41 -31.47 16.26
N TRP A 129 21.82 -32.10 15.24
CA TRP A 129 21.62 -31.51 13.92
C TRP A 129 20.21 -30.98 13.79
N VAL A 130 20.10 -29.66 13.66
CA VAL A 130 18.82 -28.96 13.56
C VAL A 130 18.68 -28.35 12.17
N LYS A 131 17.55 -28.61 11.52
CA LYS A 131 17.27 -28.10 10.18
C LYS A 131 16.94 -26.62 10.19
N PHE A 132 17.61 -25.86 9.33
CA PHE A 132 17.32 -24.46 9.03
C PHE A 132 16.83 -24.35 7.58
N ALA A 133 15.71 -23.67 7.38
CA ALA A 133 15.13 -23.45 6.07
C ALA A 133 15.41 -22.01 5.62
N ASP A 134 15.84 -21.86 4.38
CA ASP A 134 15.95 -20.58 3.68
C ASP A 134 15.29 -20.74 2.30
N GLY A 135 14.46 -19.79 1.89
CA GLY A 135 13.76 -19.96 0.63
C GLY A 135 12.85 -18.81 0.24
N ARG A 136 12.06 -19.10 -0.79
CA ARG A 136 11.18 -18.13 -1.43
C ARG A 136 9.83 -18.76 -1.77
N LEU A 137 8.78 -18.09 -1.35
CA LEU A 137 7.42 -18.31 -1.83
C LEU A 137 7.17 -17.46 -3.06
N ARG A 138 6.50 -18.02 -4.06
CA ARG A 138 6.03 -17.31 -5.26
C ARG A 138 4.52 -17.42 -5.34
N PHE A 139 3.88 -16.28 -5.36
CA PHE A 139 2.46 -16.12 -5.65
C PHE A 139 2.29 -15.88 -7.14
N ALA A 140 1.31 -16.54 -7.76
CA ALA A 140 0.98 -16.35 -9.17
C ALA A 140 -0.52 -16.14 -9.34
N ILE A 141 -0.93 -15.06 -10.01
CA ILE A 141 -2.33 -14.74 -10.35
C ILE A 141 -2.36 -14.36 -11.84
N GLY A 142 -2.93 -15.22 -12.67
CA GLY A 142 -2.75 -15.12 -14.13
C GLY A 142 -1.26 -15.17 -14.51
N GLU A 143 -0.83 -14.22 -15.34
CA GLU A 143 0.58 -14.06 -15.76
C GLU A 143 1.46 -13.33 -14.74
N GLN A 144 0.86 -12.82 -13.66
CA GLN A 144 1.52 -11.95 -12.71
C GLN A 144 2.11 -12.76 -11.56
N THR A 145 3.31 -12.39 -11.11
CA THR A 145 3.98 -13.10 -10.01
C THR A 145 4.56 -12.15 -8.99
N ALA A 146 4.51 -12.56 -7.71
CA ALA A 146 5.15 -11.86 -6.60
C ALA A 146 5.92 -12.85 -5.73
N ASP A 147 7.09 -12.44 -5.25
CA ASP A 147 7.99 -13.29 -4.47
C ASP A 147 8.05 -12.80 -3.00
N LEU A 148 8.15 -13.75 -2.07
CA LEU A 148 8.32 -13.51 -0.63
C LEU A 148 9.42 -14.41 -0.08
N VAL A 149 10.48 -13.81 0.43
CA VAL A 149 11.57 -14.52 1.08
C VAL A 149 11.19 -14.94 2.49
N PHE A 150 11.67 -16.10 2.93
CA PHE A 150 11.54 -16.57 4.29
C PHE A 150 12.82 -17.28 4.73
N SER A 151 13.11 -17.21 6.03
CA SER A 151 14.18 -18.00 6.65
C SER A 151 13.84 -18.29 8.10
N GLY A 152 14.29 -19.43 8.61
CA GLY A 152 14.07 -19.82 10.00
C GLY A 152 14.26 -21.30 10.27
N TRP A 153 14.16 -21.68 11.53
CA TRP A 153 14.29 -23.06 11.96
C TRP A 153 13.11 -23.91 11.47
N ALA A 154 13.39 -25.00 10.75
CA ALA A 154 12.37 -25.75 10.01
C ALA A 154 11.22 -26.24 10.91
N ARG A 155 11.52 -26.67 12.14
CA ARG A 155 10.53 -27.13 13.12
C ARG A 155 9.55 -26.02 13.52
N SER A 156 10.04 -24.84 13.85
CA SER A 156 9.24 -23.71 14.37
C SER A 156 8.89 -22.67 13.30
N LEU A 157 9.27 -22.89 12.04
CA LEU A 157 9.06 -21.95 10.95
C LEU A 157 7.59 -21.54 10.83
N LYS A 158 7.36 -20.24 10.88
CA LYS A 158 6.06 -19.61 10.64
C LYS A 158 6.07 -18.93 9.28
N PRO A 159 4.99 -19.02 8.50
CA PRO A 159 4.89 -18.31 7.23
C PRO A 159 4.96 -16.79 7.49
N PRO A 160 5.83 -16.04 6.80
CA PRO A 160 5.89 -14.60 6.95
C PRO A 160 4.67 -13.92 6.31
N ARG A 161 4.23 -12.78 6.83
CA ARG A 161 3.21 -11.99 6.12
C ARG A 161 3.79 -11.44 4.82
N TRP A 162 3.00 -11.49 3.75
CA TRP A 162 3.33 -10.77 2.54
C TRP A 162 3.08 -9.27 2.74
N ILE A 163 4.05 -8.44 2.41
CA ILE A 163 3.95 -6.98 2.52
C ILE A 163 3.67 -6.44 1.11
N CYS A 164 2.51 -5.81 0.95
CA CYS A 164 2.12 -5.23 -0.33
C CYS A 164 3.08 -4.10 -0.73
N PRO A 165 3.74 -4.16 -1.91
CA PRO A 165 4.66 -3.12 -2.34
C PRO A 165 3.95 -1.79 -2.65
N VAL A 166 2.66 -1.84 -2.98
CA VAL A 166 1.86 -0.64 -3.31
C VAL A 166 1.28 0.01 -2.06
N SER A 167 0.68 -0.77 -1.17
CA SER A 167 -0.04 -0.24 0.00
C SER A 167 0.74 -0.33 1.33
N GLY A 168 1.87 -1.05 1.36
CA GLY A 168 2.60 -1.35 2.59
C GLY A 168 1.87 -2.32 3.55
N ARG A 169 0.65 -2.75 3.20
CA ARG A 169 -0.18 -3.59 4.08
C ARG A 169 0.38 -5.01 4.16
N ALA A 170 0.55 -5.50 5.39
CA ALA A 170 0.90 -6.88 5.67
C ALA A 170 -0.34 -7.80 5.63
N THR A 171 -0.32 -8.86 4.84
CA THR A 171 -1.48 -9.77 4.68
C THR A 171 -1.05 -11.22 4.44
N TYR A 172 -2.03 -12.12 4.58
CA TYR A 172 -1.98 -13.49 4.09
C TYR A 172 -2.99 -13.73 2.96
N HIS A 173 -3.73 -12.70 2.55
CA HIS A 173 -4.77 -12.77 1.54
C HIS A 173 -4.40 -11.88 0.35
N LEU A 174 -4.04 -12.52 -0.77
CA LEU A 174 -3.57 -11.85 -1.97
C LEU A 174 -4.62 -11.95 -3.07
N ALA A 175 -4.74 -10.89 -3.84
CA ALA A 175 -5.58 -10.83 -5.04
C ALA A 175 -4.92 -9.88 -6.06
N ALA A 176 -5.45 -9.81 -7.27
CA ALA A 176 -4.95 -8.91 -8.31
C ALA A 176 -5.97 -7.82 -8.66
N THR A 177 -5.48 -6.62 -8.97
CA THR A 177 -6.23 -5.58 -9.69
C THR A 177 -6.39 -5.96 -11.17
N ASP A 178 -7.31 -5.31 -11.87
CA ASP A 178 -7.54 -5.58 -13.30
C ASP A 178 -6.33 -5.22 -14.20
N ASP A 179 -5.42 -4.37 -13.72
CA ASP A 179 -4.17 -4.05 -14.41
C ASP A 179 -3.00 -5.00 -14.04
N GLY A 180 -3.28 -6.05 -13.27
CA GLY A 180 -2.33 -7.13 -12.99
C GLY A 180 -1.43 -6.92 -11.76
N ARG A 181 -1.64 -5.89 -10.94
CA ARG A 181 -0.87 -5.75 -9.70
C ARG A 181 -1.39 -6.71 -8.65
N ILE A 182 -0.52 -7.59 -8.15
CA ILE A 182 -0.81 -8.39 -6.95
C ILE A 182 -0.77 -7.47 -5.73
N VAL A 183 -1.85 -7.43 -4.96
CA VAL A 183 -2.02 -6.58 -3.77
C VAL A 183 -2.69 -7.35 -2.64
N ALA A 184 -2.80 -6.73 -1.47
CA ALA A 184 -3.61 -7.27 -0.39
C ALA A 184 -5.09 -7.21 -0.80
N ALA A 185 -5.81 -8.34 -0.69
CA ALA A 185 -7.20 -8.42 -1.12
C ALA A 185 -8.09 -7.42 -0.38
N GLU A 186 -7.78 -7.12 0.90
CA GLU A 186 -8.51 -6.12 1.68
C GLU A 186 -8.24 -4.67 1.26
N SER A 187 -7.29 -4.45 0.35
CA SER A 187 -7.00 -3.15 -0.25
C SER A 187 -7.68 -2.97 -1.61
N LEU A 188 -8.42 -3.99 -2.10
CA LEU A 188 -9.16 -3.90 -3.36
C LEU A 188 -10.54 -3.28 -3.17
N ALA A 189 -10.97 -2.53 -4.18
CA ALA A 189 -12.33 -2.03 -4.32
C ALA A 189 -12.71 -1.99 -5.80
N ARG A 190 -14.03 -1.96 -6.04
CA ARG A 190 -14.57 -1.85 -7.39
C ARG A 190 -14.97 -0.40 -7.67
N CYS A 191 -14.58 0.13 -8.81
CA CYS A 191 -15.15 1.36 -9.32
C CYS A 191 -16.64 1.13 -9.62
N GLU A 192 -17.52 1.90 -8.99
CA GLU A 192 -18.97 1.70 -9.09
C GLU A 192 -19.57 2.12 -10.44
N VAL A 193 -18.77 2.74 -11.32
CA VAL A 193 -19.19 3.15 -12.67
C VAL A 193 -18.64 2.20 -13.73
N THR A 194 -17.33 1.91 -13.71
CA THR A 194 -16.71 1.05 -14.75
C THR A 194 -16.72 -0.43 -14.39
N GLY A 195 -16.96 -0.77 -13.13
CA GLY A 195 -16.80 -2.12 -12.63
C GLY A 195 -15.35 -2.57 -12.47
N ARG A 196 -14.35 -1.73 -12.78
CA ARG A 196 -12.92 -2.11 -12.67
C ARG A 196 -12.51 -2.37 -11.22
N ILE A 197 -11.72 -3.43 -10.99
CA ILE A 197 -11.12 -3.73 -9.69
C ILE A 197 -9.77 -3.01 -9.59
N VAL A 198 -9.67 -2.08 -8.65
CA VAL A 198 -8.48 -1.27 -8.38
C VAL A 198 -8.22 -1.24 -6.87
N THR A 199 -7.17 -0.56 -6.42
CA THR A 199 -6.97 -0.35 -4.99
C THR A 199 -7.90 0.74 -4.46
N VAL A 200 -8.28 0.65 -3.18
CA VAL A 200 -9.13 1.66 -2.50
C VAL A 200 -8.52 3.07 -2.62
N ALA A 201 -7.19 3.17 -2.54
CA ALA A 201 -6.46 4.44 -2.62
C ALA A 201 -6.53 5.10 -4.02
N GLU A 202 -6.87 4.34 -5.06
CA GLU A 202 -7.02 4.85 -6.42
C GLU A 202 -8.44 5.34 -6.73
N LEU A 203 -9.38 5.13 -5.82
CA LEU A 203 -10.74 5.62 -5.97
C LEU A 203 -10.91 6.97 -5.29
N THR A 204 -11.81 7.77 -5.84
CA THR A 204 -12.28 9.01 -5.23
C THR A 204 -13.81 8.97 -5.12
N THR A 205 -14.34 9.60 -4.09
CA THR A 205 -15.80 9.64 -3.87
C THR A 205 -16.40 10.82 -4.63
N CYS A 206 -17.42 10.56 -5.45
CA CYS A 206 -18.21 11.59 -6.11
C CYS A 206 -19.09 12.32 -5.07
N ALA A 207 -18.90 13.63 -4.92
CA ALA A 207 -19.67 14.42 -3.96
C ALA A 207 -21.18 14.49 -4.25
N ALA A 208 -21.58 14.34 -5.52
CA ALA A 208 -22.99 14.40 -5.92
C ALA A 208 -23.74 13.07 -5.73
N THR A 209 -23.07 11.93 -5.92
CA THR A 209 -23.71 10.60 -5.92
C THR A 209 -23.28 9.70 -4.77
N GLY A 210 -22.20 10.03 -4.06
CA GLY A 210 -21.59 9.20 -3.03
C GLY A 210 -20.81 7.99 -3.56
N LYS A 211 -20.78 7.77 -4.88
CA LYS A 211 -20.10 6.62 -5.49
C LYS A 211 -18.58 6.73 -5.43
N ASN A 212 -17.89 5.63 -5.20
CA ASN A 212 -16.44 5.49 -5.32
C ASN A 212 -16.07 5.15 -6.77
N VAL A 213 -15.35 6.07 -7.41
CA VAL A 213 -15.09 6.06 -8.84
C VAL A 213 -13.63 6.36 -9.15
N LEU A 214 -13.19 5.98 -10.35
CA LEU A 214 -11.86 6.33 -10.81
C LEU A 214 -11.77 7.86 -11.01
N PRO A 215 -10.67 8.52 -10.60
CA PRO A 215 -10.48 9.96 -10.74
C PRO A 215 -10.68 10.49 -12.16
N GLU A 216 -10.31 9.70 -13.18
CA GLU A 216 -10.46 10.04 -14.60
C GLU A 216 -11.91 10.20 -15.06
N LEU A 217 -12.87 9.66 -14.30
CA LEU A 217 -14.32 9.79 -14.57
C LEU A 217 -14.93 11.02 -13.88
N THR A 218 -14.11 11.77 -13.14
CA THR A 218 -14.57 12.92 -12.35
C THR A 218 -14.10 14.23 -12.95
N ALA A 219 -14.90 15.26 -12.73
CA ALA A 219 -14.55 16.65 -12.97
C ALA A 219 -14.73 17.46 -11.68
N VAL A 220 -14.02 18.57 -11.57
CA VAL A 220 -14.16 19.49 -10.42
C VAL A 220 -15.28 20.48 -10.74
N CYS A 221 -16.27 20.56 -9.85
CA CYS A 221 -17.29 21.59 -9.95
C CYS A 221 -16.64 22.97 -9.72
N PRO A 222 -16.75 23.93 -10.67
CA PRO A 222 -16.08 25.22 -10.52
C PRO A 222 -16.66 26.08 -9.39
N VAL A 223 -17.85 25.75 -8.89
CA VAL A 223 -18.56 26.50 -7.83
C VAL A 223 -18.32 25.93 -6.44
N SER A 224 -18.34 24.60 -6.27
CA SER A 224 -18.11 23.96 -4.96
C SER A 224 -16.69 23.43 -4.78
N GLU A 225 -15.89 23.39 -5.85
CA GLU A 225 -14.54 22.79 -5.90
C GLU A 225 -14.49 21.30 -5.53
N GLN A 226 -15.66 20.66 -5.41
CA GLN A 226 -15.77 19.24 -5.13
C GLN A 226 -15.69 18.42 -6.41
N ARG A 227 -15.07 17.23 -6.31
CA ARG A 227 -15.06 16.24 -7.39
C ARG A 227 -16.42 15.58 -7.51
N VAL A 228 -16.96 15.59 -8.72
CA VAL A 228 -18.21 14.92 -9.08
C VAL A 228 -17.99 14.13 -10.35
N LEU A 229 -18.83 13.13 -10.61
CA LEU A 229 -18.84 12.45 -11.90
C LEU A 229 -19.05 13.47 -13.02
N ALA A 230 -18.24 13.40 -14.07
CA ALA A 230 -18.30 14.35 -15.18
C ALA A 230 -19.68 14.35 -15.84
N GLU A 231 -20.29 13.17 -16.00
CA GLU A 231 -21.66 12.99 -16.52
C GLU A 231 -22.77 13.52 -15.60
N SER A 232 -22.47 13.75 -14.31
CA SER A 232 -23.43 14.30 -13.35
C SER A 232 -23.41 15.83 -13.30
N LEU A 233 -22.49 16.49 -14.02
CA LEU A 233 -22.50 17.94 -14.12
C LEU A 233 -23.69 18.41 -14.96
N VAL A 234 -24.34 19.48 -14.51
CA VAL A 234 -25.49 20.09 -15.17
C VAL A 234 -25.15 21.54 -15.49
N ALA A 235 -25.59 22.02 -16.65
CA ALA A 235 -25.39 23.41 -17.04
C ALA A 235 -26.24 24.35 -16.16
N CYS A 236 -25.62 25.37 -15.59
CA CYS A 236 -26.33 26.47 -14.93
C CYS A 236 -27.16 27.24 -15.97
N SER A 237 -28.45 27.46 -15.70
CA SER A 237 -29.36 28.15 -16.62
C SER A 237 -29.03 29.64 -16.83
N SER A 238 -28.14 30.22 -16.03
CA SER A 238 -27.67 31.59 -16.20
C SER A 238 -26.28 31.63 -16.83
N CYS A 239 -25.24 31.15 -16.14
CA CYS A 239 -23.86 31.28 -16.65
C CYS A 239 -23.41 30.15 -17.59
N ASN A 240 -24.27 29.18 -17.89
CA ASN A 240 -23.98 28.01 -18.73
C ASN A 240 -22.78 27.15 -18.30
N GLN A 241 -22.21 27.37 -17.11
CA GLN A 241 -21.15 26.52 -16.58
C GLN A 241 -21.69 25.15 -16.20
N ALA A 242 -20.91 24.11 -16.49
CA ALA A 242 -21.14 22.77 -15.99
C ALA A 242 -20.82 22.72 -14.49
N VAL A 243 -21.84 22.58 -13.65
CA VAL A 243 -21.73 22.63 -12.18
C VAL A 243 -22.37 21.41 -11.54
N ALA A 244 -22.01 21.13 -10.29
CA ALA A 244 -22.62 20.04 -9.53
C ALA A 244 -24.12 20.32 -9.26
N PRO A 245 -25.01 19.31 -9.30
CA PRO A 245 -26.44 19.52 -9.11
C PRO A 245 -26.80 20.18 -7.77
N PHE A 246 -26.08 19.85 -6.69
CA PHE A 246 -26.37 20.38 -5.35
C PHE A 246 -26.00 21.86 -5.16
N VAL A 247 -25.28 22.48 -6.11
CA VAL A 247 -25.04 23.94 -6.09
C VAL A 247 -26.10 24.72 -6.86
N LEU A 248 -27.08 24.05 -7.47
CA LEU A 248 -28.17 24.68 -8.21
C LEU A 248 -29.36 24.96 -7.28
N ILE A 249 -29.90 26.17 -7.39
CA ILE A 249 -31.16 26.61 -6.77
C ILE A 249 -31.99 27.21 -7.90
N ASP A 250 -33.13 26.59 -8.22
CA ASP A 250 -34.01 26.98 -9.33
C ASP A 250 -33.25 27.09 -10.67
N GLY A 251 -32.39 26.11 -10.96
CA GLY A 251 -31.57 26.05 -12.19
C GLY A 251 -30.36 26.98 -12.21
N ARG A 252 -30.17 27.83 -11.19
CA ARG A 252 -29.05 28.78 -11.11
C ARG A 252 -28.04 28.36 -10.06
N CYS A 253 -26.76 28.42 -10.41
CA CYS A 253 -25.70 28.10 -9.45
C CYS A 253 -25.60 29.17 -8.35
N THR A 254 -25.10 28.78 -7.18
CA THR A 254 -24.90 29.70 -6.05
C THR A 254 -24.04 30.92 -6.42
N ALA A 255 -23.04 30.76 -7.30
CA ALA A 255 -22.23 31.89 -7.80
C ALA A 255 -23.06 32.92 -8.59
N CYS A 256 -23.98 32.48 -9.45
CA CYS A 256 -24.90 33.41 -10.15
C CYS A 256 -25.84 34.13 -9.17
N ARG A 257 -26.16 33.51 -8.04
CA ARG A 257 -27.05 34.07 -7.02
C ARG A 257 -26.32 35.01 -6.04
N SER A 258 -24.99 34.94 -5.96
CA SER A 258 -24.17 35.73 -5.03
C SER A 258 -23.48 36.95 -5.66
N LEU A 259 -23.94 37.39 -6.84
CA LEU A 259 -23.43 38.59 -7.52
C LEU A 259 -23.43 39.82 -6.60
N ALA A 260 -22.27 40.38 -6.34
CA ALA A 260 -22.09 41.58 -5.52
C ALA A 260 -21.83 42.81 -6.40
N ALA A 261 -22.32 43.99 -5.99
CA ALA A 261 -22.03 45.23 -6.72
C ALA A 261 -20.52 45.53 -6.67
N VAL A 262 -19.96 45.92 -7.81
CA VAL A 262 -18.53 46.30 -7.95
C VAL A 262 -18.40 47.61 -8.71
N GLY A 263 -17.36 48.37 -8.39
CA GLY A 263 -16.99 49.60 -9.09
C GLY A 263 -15.74 49.41 -9.96
N PRO A 264 -15.34 50.43 -10.74
CA PRO A 264 -14.12 50.40 -11.54
C PRO A 264 -12.84 50.18 -10.71
N ASP A 265 -12.87 50.57 -9.43
CA ASP A 265 -11.74 50.40 -8.51
C ASP A 265 -11.59 48.95 -7.98
N ASP A 266 -12.56 48.05 -8.22
CA ASP A 266 -12.38 46.63 -7.90
C ASP A 266 -11.27 46.07 -8.80
N PRO A 267 -10.17 45.50 -8.24
CA PRO A 267 -9.04 45.04 -9.03
C PRO A 267 -9.40 44.02 -10.12
N ARG A 268 -10.44 43.22 -9.90
CA ARG A 268 -10.93 42.24 -10.87
C ARG A 268 -11.64 42.95 -12.01
N MET A 269 -12.49 43.92 -11.68
CA MET A 269 -13.20 44.73 -12.68
C MET A 269 -12.22 45.58 -13.49
N ALA A 270 -11.27 46.26 -12.83
CA ALA A 270 -10.23 47.05 -13.48
C ALA A 270 -9.44 46.22 -14.51
N ARG A 271 -9.05 44.99 -14.13
CA ARG A 271 -8.37 44.05 -15.02
C ARG A 271 -9.22 43.64 -16.22
N ILE A 272 -10.52 43.41 -16.03
CA ILE A 272 -11.44 43.06 -17.12
C ILE A 272 -11.62 44.24 -18.07
N LEU A 273 -11.83 45.45 -17.55
CA LEU A 273 -12.01 46.67 -18.36
C LEU A 273 -10.73 47.08 -19.10
N SER A 274 -9.54 46.79 -18.56
CA SER A 274 -8.30 47.03 -19.29
C SER A 274 -8.15 46.14 -20.53
N GLU A 275 -8.68 44.91 -20.48
CA GLU A 275 -8.66 43.99 -21.61
C GLU A 275 -9.82 44.26 -22.59
N HIS A 276 -10.98 44.70 -22.06
CA HIS A 276 -12.18 45.02 -22.83
C HIS A 276 -12.65 46.47 -22.58
N PRO A 277 -11.93 47.49 -23.08
CA PRO A 277 -12.25 48.90 -22.81
C PRO A 277 -13.63 49.30 -23.32
N GLU A 278 -14.15 48.63 -24.35
CA GLU A 278 -15.45 48.91 -24.91
C GLU A 278 -16.62 48.59 -23.96
N TRP A 279 -16.36 47.92 -22.82
CA TRP A 279 -17.36 47.60 -21.80
C TRP A 279 -17.58 48.75 -20.80
N GLU A 280 -16.69 49.74 -20.73
CA GLU A 280 -16.79 50.88 -19.80
C GLU A 280 -18.10 51.69 -19.93
N ARG A 281 -18.77 51.61 -21.08
CA ARG A 281 -20.06 52.26 -21.35
C ARG A 281 -21.22 51.71 -20.49
N TRP A 282 -21.07 50.52 -19.93
CA TRP A 282 -22.08 49.87 -19.11
C TRP A 282 -21.92 50.25 -17.64
N SER A 283 -23.02 50.30 -16.90
CA SER A 283 -23.02 50.68 -15.49
C SER A 283 -23.70 49.63 -14.61
N HIS A 284 -23.73 49.87 -13.30
CA HIS A 284 -24.32 48.97 -12.30
C HIS A 284 -23.72 47.55 -12.33
N TRP A 285 -22.40 47.47 -12.47
CA TRP A 285 -21.67 46.21 -12.48
C TRP A 285 -21.90 45.41 -11.20
N ARG A 286 -22.18 44.13 -11.38
CA ARG A 286 -22.12 43.13 -10.32
C ARG A 286 -21.25 41.98 -10.76
N LEU A 287 -20.48 41.44 -9.84
CA LEU A 287 -19.48 40.41 -10.10
C LEU A 287 -19.58 39.32 -9.05
N SER A 288 -19.46 38.09 -9.50
CA SER A 288 -19.11 36.93 -8.69
C SER A 288 -18.06 36.12 -9.45
N GLU A 289 -17.41 35.19 -8.75
CA GLU A 289 -16.39 34.36 -9.35
C GLU A 289 -16.56 32.90 -8.96
N THR A 290 -16.00 32.06 -9.80
CA THR A 290 -15.83 30.63 -9.59
C THR A 290 -14.34 30.30 -9.70
N ALA A 291 -13.97 29.03 -9.55
CA ALA A 291 -12.61 28.60 -9.82
C ALA A 291 -12.18 28.86 -11.28
N ALA A 292 -13.12 28.85 -12.24
CA ALA A 292 -12.82 28.91 -13.67
C ALA A 292 -13.09 30.29 -14.32
N VAL A 293 -14.15 30.98 -13.91
CA VAL A 293 -14.64 32.18 -14.62
C VAL A 293 -15.13 33.27 -13.67
N TYR A 294 -15.13 34.51 -14.15
CA TYR A 294 -15.90 35.63 -13.65
C TYR A 294 -17.31 35.60 -14.24
N ILE A 295 -18.31 35.85 -13.40
CA ILE A 295 -19.70 36.02 -13.79
C ILE A 295 -20.06 37.47 -13.51
N LEU A 296 -20.41 38.21 -14.55
CA LEU A 296 -20.66 39.64 -14.50
C LEU A 296 -22.09 39.92 -14.93
N THR A 297 -22.72 40.90 -14.30
CA THR A 297 -23.91 41.52 -14.85
C THR A 297 -23.74 43.02 -14.89
N CYS A 298 -24.27 43.65 -15.92
CA CYS A 298 -24.31 45.11 -16.05
C CYS A 298 -25.62 45.54 -16.67
N ALA A 299 -25.95 46.81 -16.54
CA ALA A 299 -27.18 47.36 -17.06
C ALA A 299 -26.95 48.70 -17.75
N ARG A 300 -27.75 48.94 -18.79
CA ARG A 300 -27.84 50.23 -19.46
C ARG A 300 -29.29 50.47 -19.87
N TRP A 301 -29.89 51.49 -19.28
CA TRP A 301 -31.31 51.84 -19.46
C TRP A 301 -32.25 50.68 -19.09
N LEU A 302 -32.78 49.98 -20.10
CA LEU A 302 -33.73 48.86 -19.98
C LEU A 302 -33.09 47.49 -20.20
N ARG A 303 -31.86 47.44 -20.72
CA ARG A 303 -31.15 46.19 -21.03
C ARG A 303 -30.19 45.81 -19.91
N CYS A 304 -30.14 44.52 -19.60
CA CYS A 304 -29.12 43.92 -18.75
C CYS A 304 -28.32 42.90 -19.57
N LEU A 305 -27.01 42.84 -19.34
CA LEU A 305 -26.16 41.79 -19.86
C LEU A 305 -25.72 40.86 -18.73
N LEU A 306 -25.55 39.59 -19.06
CA LEU A 306 -24.80 38.61 -18.30
C LEU A 306 -23.58 38.20 -19.12
N LEU A 307 -22.39 38.45 -18.58
CA LEU A 307 -21.11 38.08 -19.20
C LEU A 307 -20.46 36.99 -18.36
N VAL A 308 -19.94 35.95 -19.01
CA VAL A 308 -19.11 34.93 -18.35
C VAL A 308 -17.76 34.94 -19.01
N VAL A 309 -16.74 35.28 -18.23
CA VAL A 309 -15.40 35.59 -18.71
C VAL A 309 -14.40 34.66 -18.05
N ASP A 310 -13.56 34.00 -18.84
CA ASP A 310 -12.52 33.12 -18.30
C ASP A 310 -11.57 33.89 -17.37
N ARG A 311 -11.31 33.33 -16.19
CA ARG A 311 -10.58 34.05 -15.13
C ARG A 311 -9.10 34.27 -15.47
N GLN A 312 -8.52 33.39 -16.27
CA GLN A 312 -7.10 33.42 -16.60
C GLN A 312 -6.87 34.25 -17.86
N THR A 313 -7.57 33.90 -18.93
CA THR A 313 -7.40 34.46 -20.28
C THR A 313 -8.21 35.74 -20.50
N LEU A 314 -9.22 36.00 -19.66
CA LEU A 314 -10.19 37.09 -19.83
C LEU A 314 -11.01 36.99 -21.12
N GLU A 315 -11.01 35.83 -21.80
CA GLU A 315 -11.86 35.59 -22.96
C GLU A 315 -13.33 35.50 -22.55
N LEU A 316 -14.21 36.16 -23.29
CA LEU A 316 -15.66 36.00 -23.14
C LEU A 316 -16.06 34.59 -23.59
N LYS A 317 -16.67 33.82 -22.69
CA LYS A 317 -17.12 32.43 -22.93
C LYS A 317 -18.63 32.33 -23.12
N HIS A 318 -19.40 33.26 -22.55
CA HIS A 318 -20.85 33.28 -22.68
C HIS A 318 -21.39 34.71 -22.51
N LEU A 319 -22.39 35.04 -23.32
CA LEU A 319 -23.15 36.29 -23.25
C LEU A 319 -24.64 35.95 -23.29
N ALA A 320 -25.40 36.56 -22.39
CA ALA A 320 -26.86 36.54 -22.43
C ALA A 320 -27.43 37.94 -22.16
N VAL A 321 -28.58 38.22 -22.75
CA VAL A 321 -29.35 39.45 -22.54
C VAL A 321 -30.55 39.18 -21.66
N GLY A 322 -30.88 40.12 -20.81
CA GLY A 322 -32.07 40.11 -19.99
C GLY A 322 -32.72 41.48 -19.93
N ASN A 323 -33.95 41.53 -19.42
CA ASN A 323 -34.61 42.79 -19.10
C ASN A 323 -34.32 43.14 -17.64
N ARG A 324 -34.14 44.43 -17.33
CA ARG A 324 -33.96 44.91 -15.95
C ARG A 324 -35.10 44.49 -15.00
N PHE A 325 -36.28 44.20 -15.55
CA PHE A 325 -37.48 43.82 -14.78
C PHE A 325 -37.73 42.31 -14.70
N PHE A 326 -37.12 41.49 -15.56
CA PHE A 326 -37.37 40.05 -15.62
C PHE A 326 -36.07 39.27 -15.49
N GLY A 327 -36.09 38.21 -14.67
CA GLY A 327 -34.90 37.44 -14.34
C GLY A 327 -34.45 36.46 -15.40
N ASP A 328 -35.12 36.39 -16.56
CA ASP A 328 -34.81 35.42 -17.61
C ASP A 328 -33.69 35.94 -18.52
N TRP A 329 -32.72 35.07 -18.76
CA TRP A 329 -31.56 35.34 -19.59
C TRP A 329 -31.73 34.62 -20.93
N GLU A 330 -31.65 35.36 -22.02
CA GLU A 330 -31.65 34.83 -23.38
C GLU A 330 -30.20 34.76 -23.88
N PRO A 331 -29.65 33.55 -24.10
CA PRO A 331 -28.27 33.40 -24.54
C PRO A 331 -28.10 33.88 -25.98
N LEU A 332 -27.02 34.61 -26.25
CA LEU A 332 -26.69 35.10 -27.58
C LEU A 332 -25.62 34.24 -28.27
N PRO A 333 -25.75 33.98 -29.58
CA PRO A 333 -24.71 33.32 -30.34
C PRO A 333 -23.48 34.22 -30.50
N ALA A 334 -22.30 33.61 -30.63
CA ALA A 334 -21.00 34.30 -30.51
C ALA A 334 -20.74 35.39 -31.56
N ASP A 335 -21.33 35.25 -32.75
CA ASP A 335 -21.26 36.22 -33.84
C ASP A 335 -21.99 37.54 -33.52
N GLN A 336 -22.95 37.51 -32.59
CA GLN A 336 -23.72 38.68 -32.19
C GLN A 336 -23.14 39.44 -30.99
N TRP A 337 -22.12 38.87 -30.32
CA TRP A 337 -21.56 39.47 -29.11
C TRP A 337 -21.00 40.89 -29.33
N PRO A 338 -20.18 41.17 -30.38
CA PRO A 338 -19.59 42.49 -30.55
C PRO A 338 -20.65 43.58 -30.78
N LEU A 339 -21.70 43.25 -31.54
CA LEU A 339 -22.81 44.17 -31.83
C LEU A 339 -23.52 44.56 -30.53
N VAL A 340 -23.93 43.58 -29.73
CA VAL A 340 -24.71 43.81 -28.51
C VAL A 340 -23.91 44.51 -27.42
N ILE A 341 -22.63 44.18 -27.27
CA ILE A 341 -21.73 44.86 -26.34
C ILE A 341 -21.52 46.32 -26.77
N SER A 342 -21.57 46.59 -28.09
CA SER A 342 -21.38 47.92 -28.68
C SER A 342 -22.62 48.81 -28.74
N GLU A 343 -23.81 48.30 -28.40
CA GLU A 343 -25.07 49.06 -28.39
C GLU A 343 -25.37 49.78 -27.07
#